data_AF-A0A7C5Q3K5-F1
#
_entry.id   AF-A0A7C5Q3K5-F1
#
_cell.length_a   1.000
_cell.length_b   1.000
_cell.length_c   1.000
_cell.angle_alpha   90.00
_cell.angle_beta   90.00
_cell.angle_gamma   90.00
#
_symmetry.space_group_name_H-M   'P 1'
#
loop_
_entity.id
_entity.type
_entity.pdbx_description
1 polymer ?
#
loop_
_entity_poly.entity_id
_entity_poly.type
_entity_poly.pdbx_seq_one_letter_code
_entity_poly.pdbx_strand_id
1 'polypeptide(L)'
;MKPIQTLALLILLTLSTSLLAVFFPNTAYIALPVMLLSSLKFLLVAFQFMELRQAHVFWKILLVSYLILFLLIFWVSCQCAGR
;
A
#
# COMPACT_ATOMS: atom_id res chain seq x y z
N MET A 1 -15.50 -11.32 -4.86
CA MET A 1 -15.59 -11.12 -3.40
C MET A 1 -16.52 -9.96 -3.17
N LYS A 2 -17.43 -10.07 -2.19
CA LYS A 2 -18.42 -9.01 -1.93
C LYS A 2 -17.67 -7.76 -1.42
N PRO A 3 -18.08 -6.53 -1.77
CA PRO A 3 -17.37 -5.29 -1.39
C PRO A 3 -17.17 -5.14 0.13
N ILE A 4 -18.08 -5.73 0.93
CA ILE A 4 -17.97 -5.84 2.40
C ILE A 4 -16.65 -6.50 2.85
N GLN A 5 -16.17 -7.53 2.13
CA GLN A 5 -14.96 -8.27 2.54
C GLN A 5 -13.71 -7.42 2.41
N THR A 6 -13.63 -6.63 1.33
CA THR A 6 -12.55 -5.66 1.11
C THR A 6 -12.57 -4.53 2.12
N LEU A 7 -13.75 -4.03 2.50
CA LEU A 7 -13.87 -3.02 3.56
C LEU A 7 -13.38 -3.56 4.90
N ALA A 8 -13.78 -4.79 5.26
CA ALA A 8 -13.30 -5.46 6.46
C ALA A 8 -11.77 -5.65 6.45
N LEU A 9 -11.19 -6.04 5.30
CA LEU A 9 -9.73 -6.15 5.17
C LEU A 9 -9.05 -4.79 5.33
N LEU A 10 -9.59 -3.71 4.74
CA LEU A 10 -9.04 -2.35 4.89
C LEU A 10 -9.03 -1.88 6.34
N ILE A 11 -10.10 -2.17 7.09
CA ILE A 11 -10.21 -1.84 8.51
C ILE A 11 -9.11 -2.59 9.28
N LEU A 12 -8.96 -3.89 9.07
CA LEU A 12 -7.93 -4.70 9.70
C LEU A 12 -6.51 -4.23 9.35
N LEU A 13 -6.29 -3.85 8.09
CA LEU A 13 -5.02 -3.32 7.60
C LEU A 13 -4.72 -1.92 8.18
N THR A 14 -5.74 -1.20 8.63
CA THR A 14 -5.60 0.11 9.29
C THR A 14 -5.33 -0.03 10.79
N LEU A 15 -5.99 -0.98 11.44
CA LEU A 15 -5.70 -1.33 12.83
C LEU A 15 -4.26 -1.83 12.99
N SER A 16 -3.79 -2.69 12.08
CA SER A 16 -2.40 -3.16 12.10
C SER A 16 -1.39 -2.04 11.89
N THR A 17 -1.62 -1.08 10.98
CA THR A 17 -0.74 0.10 10.85
C THR A 17 -0.71 0.95 12.11
N SER A 18 -1.85 1.12 12.78
CA SER A 18 -1.94 1.88 14.03
C SER A 18 -1.18 1.20 15.17
N LEU A 19 -1.34 -0.13 15.30
CA LEU A 19 -0.59 -0.94 16.26
C LEU A 19 0.92 -0.84 16.01
N LEU A 20 1.37 -0.97 14.77
CA LEU A 20 2.80 -0.85 14.42
C LEU A 20 3.38 0.52 14.81
N ALA A 21 2.62 1.61 14.64
CA ALA A 21 3.04 2.95 15.02
C ALA A 21 3.13 3.14 16.55
N VAL A 22 2.37 2.38 17.33
CA VAL A 22 2.42 2.40 18.81
C VAL A 22 3.57 1.54 19.33
N PHE A 23 3.80 0.36 18.76
CA PHE A 23 4.83 -0.57 19.23
C PHE A 23 6.25 -0.17 18.84
N PHE A 24 6.42 0.47 17.69
CA PHE A 24 7.70 0.98 17.23
C PHE A 24 7.57 2.50 17.16
N PRO A 25 8.19 3.27 18.07
CA PRO A 25 8.17 4.74 18.02
C PRO A 25 9.33 5.32 17.18
N ASN A 26 10.31 4.50 16.79
CA ASN A 26 11.43 4.95 15.98
C ASN A 26 11.01 5.15 14.52
N THR A 27 10.84 6.41 14.13
CA THR A 27 10.35 6.88 12.83
C THR A 27 11.10 6.30 11.63
N ALA A 28 12.39 6.02 11.77
CA ALA A 28 13.21 5.47 10.69
C ALA A 28 12.80 4.04 10.28
N TYR A 29 12.42 3.21 11.27
CA TYR A 29 12.10 1.80 11.02
C TYR A 29 10.62 1.56 10.73
N ILE A 30 9.74 2.51 11.07
CA ILE A 30 8.30 2.43 10.84
C ILE A 30 7.94 2.85 9.41
N ALA A 31 8.72 3.77 8.83
CA ALA A 31 8.40 4.39 7.55
C ALA A 31 8.29 3.35 6.42
N LEU A 32 9.23 2.41 6.32
CA LEU A 32 9.23 1.32 5.34
C LEU A 32 8.01 0.38 5.47
N PRO A 33 7.73 -0.25 6.62
CA PRO A 33 6.59 -1.16 6.75
C PRO A 33 5.25 -0.44 6.59
N VAL A 34 5.09 0.81 7.08
CA VAL A 34 3.85 1.57 6.89
C VAL A 34 3.63 1.93 5.42
N MET A 35 4.69 2.28 4.69
CA MET A 35 4.61 2.50 3.25
C MET A 35 4.21 1.25 2.48
N LEU A 36 4.81 0.10 2.80
CA LEU A 36 4.43 -1.18 2.19
C LEU A 36 2.96 -1.50 2.46
N LEU A 37 2.50 -1.38 3.71
CA LEU A 37 1.08 -1.57 4.05
C LEU A 37 0.17 -0.58 3.30
N SER A 38 0.58 0.68 3.13
CA SER A 38 -0.19 1.68 2.38
C SER A 38 -0.29 1.35 0.89
N SER A 39 0.81 0.93 0.27
CA SER A 39 0.84 0.48 -1.12
C SER A 39 -0.06 -0.74 -1.35
N LEU A 40 -0.11 -1.66 -0.38
CA LEU A 40 -1.01 -2.81 -0.42
C LEU A 40 -2.48 -2.40 -0.30
N LYS A 41 -2.80 -1.45 0.59
CA LYS A 41 -4.16 -0.85 0.70
C LYS A 41 -4.60 -0.26 -0.63
N PHE A 42 -3.73 0.52 -1.27
CA PHE A 42 -4.01 1.14 -2.57
C PHE A 42 -4.32 0.11 -3.65
N LEU A 43 -3.52 -0.96 -3.73
CA LEU A 43 -3.74 -2.04 -4.70
C LEU A 43 -5.09 -2.74 -4.47
N LEU A 44 -5.43 -2.99 -3.20
CA LEU A 44 -6.68 -3.65 -2.83
C LEU A 44 -7.91 -2.80 -3.21
N VAL A 45 -7.86 -1.50 -2.93
CA VAL A 45 -8.91 -0.54 -3.30
C VAL A 45 -9.02 -0.45 -4.80
N ALA A 46 -7.90 -0.33 -5.52
CA ALA A 46 -7.90 -0.25 -6.97
C ALA A 46 -8.53 -1.50 -7.60
N PHE A 47 -8.14 -2.71 -7.20
CA PHE A 47 -8.72 -3.93 -7.78
C PHE A 47 -10.21 -4.09 -7.53
N GLN A 48 -10.72 -3.63 -6.38
CA GLN A 48 -12.11 -3.85 -5.99
C GLN A 48 -13.04 -2.70 -6.41
N PHE A 49 -12.62 -1.44 -6.26
CA PHE A 49 -13.47 -0.28 -6.52
C PHE A 49 -13.36 0.23 -7.96
N MET A 50 -12.27 -0.05 -8.68
CA MET A 50 -12.17 0.27 -10.11
C MET A 50 -12.54 -0.90 -11.03
N GLU A 51 -13.15 -1.98 -10.51
CA GLU A 51 -13.54 -3.18 -11.28
C GLU A 51 -12.47 -3.66 -12.29
N LEU A 52 -11.18 -3.52 -11.95
CA LEU A 52 -10.05 -3.96 -12.79
C LEU A 52 -10.05 -5.46 -13.08
N ARG A 53 -10.93 -6.21 -12.41
CA ARG A 53 -11.16 -7.63 -12.66
C ARG A 53 -11.77 -7.92 -14.03
N GLN A 54 -12.53 -6.98 -14.61
CA GLN A 54 -13.05 -7.07 -15.97
C GLN A 54 -12.31 -6.15 -16.97
N ALA A 55 -11.48 -5.23 -16.49
CA ALA A 55 -10.76 -4.29 -17.35
C ALA A 55 -9.58 -4.94 -18.09
N HIS A 56 -9.24 -4.40 -19.27
CA HIS A 56 -8.11 -4.84 -20.06
C HIS A 56 -6.80 -4.89 -19.25
N VAL A 57 -5.97 -5.89 -19.57
CA VAL A 57 -4.65 -6.15 -18.94
C VAL A 57 -3.77 -4.88 -18.89
N PHE A 58 -3.96 -3.96 -19.84
CA PHE A 58 -3.34 -2.63 -19.85
C PHE A 58 -3.46 -1.89 -18.52
N TRP A 59 -4.66 -1.77 -17.94
CA TRP A 59 -4.87 -1.03 -16.70
C TRP A 59 -4.20 -1.70 -15.50
N LYS A 60 -4.15 -3.02 -15.51
CA LYS A 60 -3.48 -3.81 -14.49
C LYS A 60 -1.97 -3.60 -14.53
N ILE A 61 -1.37 -3.57 -15.72
CA ILE A 61 0.05 -3.30 -15.93
C ILE A 61 0.37 -1.87 -15.48
N LEU A 62 -0.46 -0.90 -15.85
CA LEU A 62 -0.26 0.51 -15.54
C LEU A 62 -0.27 0.74 -14.02
N LEU A 63 -1.21 0.13 -13.30
CA LEU A 63 -1.25 0.16 -11.84
C LEU A 63 -0.02 -0.45 -11.17
N VAL A 64 0.43 -1.61 -11.65
CA VAL A 64 1.63 -2.28 -11.11
C VAL A 64 2.88 -1.44 -11.40
N SER A 65 3.01 -0.88 -12.60
CA SER A 65 4.14 0.00 -12.94
C SER A 65 4.18 1.26 -12.07
N TYR A 66 3.01 1.87 -11.80
CA TYR A 66 2.90 3.02 -10.91
C TYR A 66 3.34 2.65 -9.49
N LEU A 67 2.90 1.49 -8.97
CA LEU A 67 3.26 1.02 -7.64
C LEU A 67 4.78 0.79 -7.51
N ILE A 68 5.39 0.17 -8.52
CA ILE A 68 6.84 -0.10 -8.55
C ILE A 68 7.62 1.22 -8.56
N LEU A 69 7.25 2.17 -9.42
CA LEU A 69 7.89 3.49 -9.47
C LEU A 69 7.75 4.23 -8.14
N PHE A 70 6.55 4.22 -7.55
CA PHE A 70 6.30 4.86 -6.25
C PHE A 70 7.19 4.28 -5.15
N LEU A 71 7.29 2.95 -5.06
CA LEU A 71 8.15 2.27 -4.09
C LEU A 71 9.64 2.57 -4.34
N LEU A 72 10.07 2.59 -5.61
CA LEU A 72 11.46 2.94 -5.97
C LEU A 72 11.81 4.36 -5.56
N ILE A 73 10.96 5.32 -5.90
CA ILE A 73 11.16 6.74 -5.55
C ILE A 73 11.22 6.90 -4.03
N PHE A 74 10.31 6.25 -3.31
CA PHE A 74 10.32 6.31 -1.86
C PHE A 74 11.58 5.66 -1.27
N TRP A 75 11.97 4.49 -1.76
CA TRP A 75 13.16 3.80 -1.27
C TRP A 75 14.43 4.65 -1.49
N VAL A 76 14.57 5.25 -2.67
CA VAL A 76 15.64 6.21 -2.99
C VAL A 76 15.58 7.44 -2.07
N SER A 77 14.39 7.98 -1.81
CA SER A 77 14.20 9.14 -0.93
C SER A 77 14.53 8.82 0.54
N CYS A 78 14.16 7.62 1.00
CA CYS A 78 14.46 7.12 2.34
C CYS A 78 15.97 6.88 2.52
N GLN A 79 16.65 6.38 1.48
CA GLN A 79 18.10 6.22 1.45
C GLN A 79 18.85 7.56 1.55
N CYS A 80 18.31 8.63 0.96
CA CYS A 80 18.89 9.98 1.06
C CYS A 80 18.59 10.67 2.40
N ALA A 81 17.46 10.37 3.05
CA ALA A 81 17.07 10.98 4.32
C ALA A 81 17.74 10.34 5.55
N GLY A 82 18.32 9.14 5.41
CA GLY A 82 19.03 8.41 6.46
C GLY A 82 20.54 8.66 6.54
N ARG A 83 21.07 9.65 5.80
CA ARG A 83 22.49 10.05 5.84
C ARG A 83 22.66 11.45 6.43
#